data_AF-A0A852PV10-F1
#
_entry.id   AF-A0A852PV10-F1
#
_cell.length_a   1.000
_cell.length_b   1.000
_cell.length_c   1.000
_cell.angle_alpha   90.00
_cell.angle_beta   90.00
_cell.angle_gamma   90.00
#
_symmetry.space_group_name_H-M   'P 1'
#
loop_
_entity.id
_entity.type
_entity.pdbx_description
1 polymer ?
#
loop_
_entity_poly.entity_id
_entity_poly.type
_entity_poly.pdbx_seq_one_letter_code
_entity_poly.pdbx_strand_id
1 'polypeptide(L)'
;LKYNKGTNKFTAGAYVSLGRQKSETYLVEDDERVSSSSKGYSLGLYATWEKPNWYVDSWIQVNRLKTKVNTTDGRTDYKTTALQASLEAGYNKLLNKTDNYAYYVQPQGQVIYNHFHKPDMGEELAVLNPRYFVTRLGVRFYQQSLKHPNYGEPYLALNWWHHTNQTSVVTDEKAISIKGIKDLKNIE
;
A
#
# COMPACT_ATOMS: atom_id res chain seq x y z
N LEU A 1 -12.67 11.55 -14.54
CA LEU A 1 -12.25 12.29 -15.74
C LEU A 1 -11.42 11.36 -16.62
N LYS A 2 -11.77 11.20 -17.90
CA LYS A 2 -10.94 10.45 -18.87
C LYS A 2 -10.65 11.39 -20.04
N TYR A 3 -9.38 11.60 -20.34
CA TYR A 3 -8.93 12.43 -21.45
C TYR A 3 -8.01 11.60 -22.35
N ASN A 4 -8.40 11.46 -23.61
CA ASN A 4 -7.64 10.70 -24.60
C ASN A 4 -7.26 11.63 -25.76
N LYS A 5 -5.96 11.73 -26.05
CA LYS A 5 -5.45 12.45 -27.24
C LYS A 5 -4.44 11.56 -27.96
N GLY A 6 -4.86 10.99 -29.09
CA GLY A 6 -4.08 10.00 -29.83
C GLY A 6 -3.84 8.75 -28.99
N THR A 7 -2.58 8.34 -28.86
CA THR A 7 -2.17 7.19 -28.04
C THR A 7 -1.97 7.52 -26.56
N ASN A 8 -2.15 8.78 -26.15
CA ASN A 8 -2.01 9.19 -24.75
C ASN A 8 -3.38 9.12 -24.07
N LYS A 9 -3.44 8.39 -22.96
CA LYS A 9 -4.64 8.28 -22.12
C LYS A 9 -4.33 8.85 -20.74
N PHE A 10 -5.19 9.72 -20.26
CA PHE A 10 -5.14 10.25 -18.92
C PHE A 10 -6.46 9.94 -18.21
N THR A 11 -6.38 9.29 -17.06
CA THR A 11 -7.54 8.94 -16.24
C THR A 11 -7.32 9.51 -14.85
N ALA A 12 -8.26 10.27 -14.33
CA ALA A 12 -8.25 10.72 -12.95
C ALA A 12 -9.61 10.51 -12.30
N GLY A 13 -9.63 10.22 -11.01
CA GLY A 13 -10.85 9.93 -10.28
C GLY A 13 -10.68 10.05 -8.77
N ALA A 14 -11.80 9.83 -8.08
CA ALA A 14 -11.85 9.71 -6.63
C ALA A 14 -12.37 8.31 -6.28
N TYR A 15 -11.93 7.78 -5.14
CA TYR A 15 -12.45 6.55 -4.57
C TYR A 15 -12.70 6.71 -3.08
N VAL A 16 -13.61 5.90 -2.57
CA VAL A 16 -13.85 5.74 -1.14
C VAL A 16 -13.67 4.26 -0.83
N SER A 17 -12.98 3.92 0.25
CA SER A 17 -12.89 2.55 0.72
C SER A 17 -13.31 2.43 2.18
N LEU A 18 -13.96 1.31 2.51
CA LEU A 18 -14.39 1.00 3.86
C LEU A 18 -13.66 -0.26 4.30
N GLY A 19 -12.97 -0.18 5.43
CA GLY A 19 -12.16 -1.27 5.97
C GLY A 19 -12.58 -1.59 7.39
N ARG A 20 -12.69 -2.88 7.71
CA ARG A 20 -12.84 -3.36 9.08
C ARG A 20 -11.71 -4.32 9.37
N GLN A 21 -10.91 -3.99 10.38
CA GLN A 21 -9.85 -4.85 10.88
C GLN A 21 -10.19 -5.25 12.32
N LYS A 22 -10.31 -6.55 12.57
CA LYS A 22 -10.43 -7.10 13.92
C LYS A 22 -9.09 -7.76 14.22
N SER A 23 -8.43 -7.37 15.30
CA SER A 23 -7.17 -7.98 15.73
C SER A 23 -7.32 -8.42 17.17
N GLU A 24 -7.14 -9.71 17.41
CA GLU A 24 -7.08 -10.30 18.75
C GLU A 24 -5.60 -10.48 19.08
N THR A 25 -5.10 -9.68 20.01
CA THR A 25 -3.70 -9.76 20.45
C THR A 25 -3.69 -10.47 21.78
N TYR A 26 -3.02 -11.63 21.83
CA TYR A 26 -2.78 -12.38 23.07
C TYR A 26 -1.44 -11.93 23.66
N LEU A 27 -1.46 -11.28 24.81
CA LEU A 27 -0.26 -10.99 25.59
C LEU A 27 -0.02 -12.20 26.52
N VAL A 28 1.07 -12.94 26.25
CA VAL A 28 1.38 -14.22 26.91
C VAL A 28 1.87 -14.04 28.36
N GLU A 29 2.26 -12.83 28.76
CA GLU A 29 2.90 -12.57 30.06
C GLU A 29 1.91 -12.30 31.22
N ASP A 30 0.65 -11.92 30.96
CA ASP A 30 -0.28 -11.40 32.01
C ASP A 30 -1.70 -12.04 32.03
N ASP A 31 -1.96 -13.08 31.25
CA ASP A 31 -3.30 -13.71 31.09
C ASP A 31 -4.43 -12.70 30.70
N GLU A 32 -4.06 -11.57 30.10
CA GLU A 32 -5.00 -10.55 29.63
C GLU A 32 -5.33 -10.70 28.13
N ARG A 33 -6.63 -10.85 27.83
CA ARG A 33 -7.16 -10.86 26.45
C ARG A 33 -7.47 -9.44 25.99
N VAL A 34 -6.55 -8.84 25.23
CA VAL A 34 -6.80 -7.54 24.58
C VAL A 34 -7.44 -7.76 23.21
N SER A 35 -8.75 -7.50 23.13
CA SER A 35 -9.46 -7.47 21.85
C SER A 35 -9.47 -6.05 21.27
N SER A 36 -8.93 -5.88 20.06
CA SER A 36 -8.94 -4.61 19.35
C SER A 36 -9.79 -4.68 18.08
N SER A 37 -10.66 -3.68 17.91
CA SER A 37 -11.54 -3.59 16.74
C SER A 37 -11.39 -2.21 16.11
N SER A 38 -10.88 -2.19 14.89
CA SER A 38 -10.64 -0.98 14.11
C SER A 38 -11.61 -0.94 12.93
N LYS A 39 -12.37 0.15 12.85
CA LYS A 39 -13.18 0.48 11.67
C LYS A 39 -12.60 1.73 11.03
N GLY A 40 -12.28 1.65 9.76
CA GLY A 40 -11.70 2.73 9.00
C GLY A 40 -12.50 3.06 7.76
N TYR A 41 -12.48 4.32 7.38
CA TYR A 41 -12.85 4.75 6.04
C TYR A 41 -11.66 5.48 5.44
N SER A 42 -11.49 5.32 4.13
CA SER A 42 -10.53 6.08 3.36
C SER A 42 -11.24 6.87 2.27
N LEU A 43 -10.74 8.05 1.99
CA LEU A 43 -11.09 8.84 0.83
C LEU A 43 -9.80 9.10 0.06
N GLY A 44 -9.80 8.82 -1.24
CA GLY A 44 -8.62 8.99 -2.07
C GLY A 44 -8.93 9.56 -3.45
N LEU A 45 -7.89 10.12 -4.05
CA LEU A 45 -7.84 10.57 -5.43
C LEU A 45 -6.74 9.79 -6.15
N TYR A 46 -6.95 9.52 -7.43
CA TYR A 46 -5.95 8.87 -8.27
C TYR A 46 -5.88 9.54 -9.63
N ALA A 47 -4.70 9.47 -10.23
CA ALA A 47 -4.44 9.91 -11.58
C ALA A 47 -3.44 8.95 -12.24
N THR A 48 -3.79 8.49 -13.44
CA THR A 48 -3.00 7.58 -14.26
C THR A 48 -2.79 8.22 -15.62
N TRP A 49 -1.54 8.34 -16.03
CA TRP A 49 -1.14 8.78 -17.35
C TRP A 49 -0.47 7.63 -18.08
N GLU A 50 -1.09 7.17 -19.15
CA GLU A 50 -0.60 6.10 -20.01
C GLU A 50 -0.15 6.67 -21.37
N LYS A 51 1.00 6.21 -21.82
CA LYS A 51 1.54 6.33 -23.18
C LYS A 51 1.79 4.93 -23.72
N PRO A 52 2.05 4.75 -25.04
CA PRO A 52 2.22 3.42 -25.65
C PRO A 52 3.17 2.47 -24.89
N ASN A 53 4.29 3.02 -24.41
CA ASN A 53 5.36 2.21 -23.85
C ASN A 53 5.62 2.53 -22.37
N TRP A 54 4.87 3.43 -21.74
CA TRP A 54 5.07 3.74 -20.33
C TRP A 54 3.82 4.29 -19.69
N TYR A 55 3.74 4.13 -18.38
CA TYR A 55 2.69 4.71 -17.58
C TYR A 55 3.28 5.34 -16.33
N VAL A 56 2.57 6.32 -15.80
CA VAL A 56 2.77 6.85 -14.46
C VAL A 56 1.40 6.84 -13.79
N ASP A 57 1.30 6.20 -12.63
CA ASP A 57 0.13 6.31 -11.78
C ASP A 57 0.50 6.99 -10.46
N SER A 58 -0.49 7.66 -9.89
CA SER A 58 -0.35 8.32 -8.61
C SER A 58 -1.67 8.26 -7.89
N TRP A 59 -1.60 8.12 -6.58
CA TRP A 59 -2.77 8.22 -5.73
C TRP A 59 -2.43 8.89 -4.41
N ILE A 60 -3.41 9.53 -3.81
CA ILE A 60 -3.33 10.11 -2.49
C ILE A 60 -4.61 9.78 -1.74
N GLN A 61 -4.49 9.35 -0.49
CA GLN A 61 -5.63 8.99 0.33
C GLN A 61 -5.46 9.45 1.77
N VAL A 62 -6.58 9.83 2.36
CA VAL A 62 -6.71 10.11 3.79
C VAL A 62 -7.54 8.98 4.39
N ASN A 63 -6.94 8.28 5.33
CA ASN A 63 -7.54 7.22 6.10
C ASN A 63 -7.92 7.76 7.48
N ARG A 64 -9.16 7.56 7.90
CA ARG A 64 -9.60 7.83 9.27
C ARG A 64 -10.01 6.52 9.91
N LEU A 65 -9.22 6.09 10.88
CA LEU A 65 -9.44 4.87 11.64
C LEU A 65 -9.99 5.24 13.03
N LYS A 66 -11.10 4.60 13.39
CA LYS A 66 -11.59 4.56 14.77
C LYS A 66 -11.21 3.21 15.35
N THR A 67 -10.30 3.22 16.31
CA THR A 67 -9.89 2.02 17.05
C THR A 67 -10.58 2.05 18.39
N LYS A 68 -11.26 0.95 18.72
CA LYS A 68 -11.81 0.72 20.05
C LYS A 68 -10.95 -0.36 20.71
N VAL A 69 -10.32 0.00 21.82
CA VAL A 69 -9.58 -0.94 22.67
C VAL A 69 -10.39 -1.13 23.94
N ASN A 70 -10.75 -2.38 24.22
CA ASN A 70 -11.32 -2.76 25.51
C ASN A 70 -10.20 -3.41 26.32
N THR A 71 -9.84 -2.80 27.45
CA THR A 71 -8.95 -3.40 28.46
C THR A 71 -9.79 -3.79 29.69
N THR A 72 -9.22 -4.59 30.57
CA THR A 72 -9.86 -5.09 31.80
C THR A 72 -10.29 -3.94 32.73
N ASP A 73 -9.59 -2.80 32.66
CA ASP A 73 -9.82 -1.60 33.48
C ASP A 73 -10.64 -0.49 32.80
N GLY A 74 -11.03 -0.63 31.53
CA GLY A 74 -11.80 0.42 30.86
C GLY A 74 -11.84 0.36 29.33
N ARG A 75 -12.53 1.32 28.73
CA ARG A 75 -12.66 1.44 27.27
C ARG A 75 -11.98 2.71 26.78
N THR A 76 -11.00 2.55 25.89
CA THR A 76 -10.31 3.68 25.28
C THR A 76 -10.60 3.73 23.79
N ASP A 77 -11.21 4.83 23.35
CA ASP A 77 -11.57 5.08 21.96
C ASP A 77 -10.53 6.04 21.35
N TYR A 78 -9.79 5.58 20.33
CA TYR A 78 -8.77 6.38 19.67
C TYR A 78 -9.11 6.66 18.21
N LYS A 79 -8.86 7.90 17.77
CA LYS A 79 -9.03 8.33 16.38
C LYS A 79 -7.66 8.56 15.76
N THR A 80 -7.33 7.78 14.74
CA THR A 80 -6.09 7.92 14.00
C THR A 80 -6.39 8.42 12.59
N THR A 81 -5.69 9.46 12.16
CA THR A 81 -5.73 9.90 10.76
C THR A 81 -4.40 9.58 10.10
N ALA A 82 -4.42 8.90 8.96
CA ALA A 82 -3.22 8.58 8.19
C ALA A 82 -3.37 9.09 6.76
N LEU A 83 -2.45 9.96 6.35
CA LEU A 83 -2.30 10.39 4.98
C LEU A 83 -1.31 9.46 4.28
N GLN A 84 -1.68 8.95 3.12
CA GLN A 84 -0.79 8.14 2.29
C GLN A 84 -0.80 8.68 0.87
N ALA A 85 0.36 8.68 0.24
CA ALA A 85 0.50 9.06 -1.15
C ALA A 85 1.42 8.05 -1.85
N SER A 86 1.16 7.78 -3.11
CA SER A 86 1.98 6.90 -3.91
C SER A 86 2.20 7.47 -5.30
N LEU A 87 3.36 7.16 -5.84
CA LEU A 87 3.73 7.40 -7.22
C LEU A 87 4.35 6.12 -7.76
N GLU A 88 3.79 5.60 -8.84
CA GLU A 88 4.30 4.45 -9.57
C GLU A 88 4.58 4.85 -11.01
N ALA A 89 5.63 4.28 -11.58
CA ALA A 89 5.94 4.40 -12.99
C ALA A 89 6.41 3.05 -13.53
N GLY A 90 6.07 2.77 -14.78
CA GLY A 90 6.55 1.57 -15.46
C GLY A 90 6.70 1.76 -16.96
N TYR A 91 7.49 0.89 -17.57
CA TYR A 91 7.81 0.95 -19.00
C TYR A 91 7.57 -0.41 -19.66
N ASN A 92 6.69 -0.47 -20.66
CA ASN A 92 6.44 -1.66 -21.46
C ASN A 92 7.43 -1.75 -22.62
N LYS A 93 8.29 -2.77 -22.59
CA LYS A 93 9.21 -3.09 -23.68
C LYS A 93 8.77 -4.39 -24.35
N LEU A 94 8.54 -4.34 -25.66
CA LEU A 94 8.35 -5.54 -26.47
C LEU A 94 9.67 -6.31 -26.55
N LEU A 95 9.66 -7.56 -26.11
CA LEU A 95 10.81 -8.47 -26.20
C LEU A 95 10.81 -9.21 -27.53
N ASN A 96 9.67 -9.81 -27.86
CA ASN A 96 9.53 -10.61 -29.06
C ASN A 96 8.07 -10.61 -29.53
N LYS A 97 7.86 -10.75 -30.84
CA LYS A 97 6.54 -10.85 -31.45
C LYS A 97 6.54 -11.99 -32.46
N THR A 98 5.63 -12.94 -32.28
CA THR A 98 5.32 -14.00 -33.23
C THR A 98 3.98 -13.70 -33.90
N ASP A 99 3.56 -14.54 -34.85
CA ASP A 99 2.28 -14.37 -35.57
C ASP A 99 1.05 -14.43 -34.65
N ASN A 100 1.18 -15.09 -33.49
CA ASN A 100 0.08 -15.31 -32.56
C ASN A 100 0.24 -14.60 -31.22
N TYR A 101 1.47 -14.26 -30.80
CA TYR A 101 1.76 -13.73 -29.46
C TYR A 101 2.79 -12.60 -29.46
N ALA A 102 2.63 -11.67 -28.53
CA ALA A 102 3.62 -10.65 -28.20
C ALA A 102 4.07 -10.81 -26.75
N TYR A 103 5.38 -10.82 -26.53
CA TYR A 103 5.99 -10.95 -25.22
C TYR A 103 6.53 -9.60 -24.78
N TYR A 104 6.18 -9.18 -23.58
CA TYR A 104 6.58 -7.91 -23.01
C TYR A 104 7.32 -8.09 -21.69
N VAL A 105 8.24 -7.19 -21.43
CA VAL A 105 8.81 -6.96 -20.09
C VAL A 105 8.45 -5.55 -19.64
N GLN A 106 8.03 -5.45 -18.40
CA GLN A 106 7.58 -4.23 -17.75
C GLN A 106 8.34 -4.04 -16.44
N PRO A 107 9.51 -3.39 -16.45
CA PRO A 107 10.06 -2.80 -15.24
C PRO A 107 9.08 -1.77 -14.68
N GLN A 108 8.85 -1.82 -13.37
CA GLN A 108 7.98 -0.94 -12.61
C GLN A 108 8.64 -0.52 -11.30
N GLY A 109 8.41 0.71 -10.88
CA GLY A 109 8.89 1.25 -9.62
C GLY A 109 7.78 2.06 -8.96
N GLN A 110 7.56 1.84 -7.67
CA GLN A 110 6.57 2.54 -6.86
C GLN A 110 7.20 3.07 -5.58
N VAL A 111 6.82 4.28 -5.19
CA VAL A 111 7.18 4.90 -3.92
C VAL A 111 5.92 5.32 -3.21
N ILE A 112 5.73 4.83 -1.99
CA ILE A 112 4.60 5.12 -1.12
C ILE A 112 5.11 5.89 0.09
N TYR A 113 4.63 7.12 0.23
CA TYR A 113 4.82 7.93 1.42
C TYR A 113 3.66 7.72 2.39
N ASN A 114 3.98 7.45 3.65
CA ASN A 114 3.00 7.27 4.71
C ASN A 114 3.25 8.32 5.79
N HIS A 115 2.21 9.06 6.15
CA HIS A 115 2.23 10.02 7.24
C HIS A 115 1.05 9.80 8.20
N PHE A 116 1.36 9.55 9.46
CA PHE A 116 0.38 9.40 10.52
C PHE A 116 0.27 10.72 11.29
N HIS A 117 -0.93 11.29 11.32
CA HIS A 117 -1.25 12.49 12.08
C HIS A 117 -2.14 12.12 13.27
N LYS A 118 -1.67 12.38 14.49
CA LYS A 118 -2.42 12.17 15.73
C LYS A 118 -2.72 13.52 16.40
N PRO A 119 -4.00 13.89 16.59
CA PRO A 119 -4.35 15.16 17.25
C PRO A 119 -4.23 15.15 18.78
N ASP A 120 -4.51 14.05 19.48
CA ASP A 120 -4.63 14.09 20.95
C ASP A 120 -4.34 12.72 21.60
N MET A 121 -3.09 12.45 21.95
CA MET A 121 -2.76 11.44 22.96
C MET A 121 -1.69 12.05 23.88
N GLY A 122 -1.97 12.09 25.18
CA GLY A 122 -1.02 12.46 26.21
C GLY A 122 0.26 11.62 26.13
N GLU A 123 1.31 12.13 26.76
CA GLU A 123 2.75 11.87 26.56
C GLU A 123 3.25 10.41 26.60
N GLU A 124 2.40 9.39 26.77
CA GLU A 124 2.83 8.05 27.23
C GLU A 124 2.97 6.97 26.13
N LEU A 125 2.62 7.27 24.87
CA LEU A 125 2.70 6.32 23.74
C LEU A 125 3.32 6.94 22.49
N ALA A 126 4.63 7.17 22.54
CA ALA A 126 5.43 7.69 21.44
C ALA A 126 5.59 6.64 20.31
N VAL A 127 4.73 6.73 19.28
CA VAL A 127 4.99 6.04 18.00
C VAL A 127 6.17 6.75 17.33
N LEU A 128 7.34 6.10 17.33
CA LEU A 128 8.63 6.75 17.11
C LEU A 128 8.91 7.22 15.68
N ASN A 129 7.99 7.02 14.72
CA ASN A 129 8.16 7.51 13.35
C ASN A 129 6.79 7.82 12.71
N PRO A 130 6.32 9.08 12.72
CA PRO A 130 5.07 9.47 12.08
C PRO A 130 5.16 9.50 10.55
N ARG A 131 6.33 9.22 9.97
CA ARG A 131 6.62 9.27 8.54
C ARG A 131 7.53 8.12 8.14
N TYR A 132 7.13 7.34 7.14
CA TYR A 132 8.01 6.33 6.53
C TYR A 132 7.71 6.20 5.03
N PHE A 133 8.69 5.69 4.31
CA PHE A 133 8.59 5.42 2.88
C PHE A 133 8.63 3.92 2.64
N VAL A 134 7.80 3.46 1.70
CA VAL A 134 7.86 2.12 1.15
C VAL A 134 8.22 2.26 -0.31
N THR A 135 9.25 1.55 -0.74
CA THR A 135 9.64 1.52 -2.15
C THR A 135 9.45 0.10 -2.67
N ARG A 136 8.86 -0.04 -3.86
CA ARG A 136 8.70 -1.30 -4.57
C ARG A 136 9.42 -1.18 -5.89
N LEU A 137 10.33 -2.10 -6.16
CA LEU A 137 10.87 -2.30 -7.49
C LEU A 137 10.38 -3.65 -7.99
N GLY A 138 9.86 -3.69 -9.21
CA GLY A 138 9.38 -4.92 -9.79
C GLY A 138 9.64 -5.02 -11.27
N VAL A 139 9.57 -6.25 -11.77
CA VAL A 139 9.61 -6.55 -13.20
C VAL A 139 8.51 -7.54 -13.48
N ARG A 140 7.61 -7.19 -14.40
CA ARG A 140 6.54 -8.06 -14.87
C ARG A 140 6.82 -8.50 -16.29
N PHE A 141 6.80 -9.80 -16.53
CA PHE A 141 6.81 -10.40 -17.86
C PHE A 141 5.40 -10.85 -18.17
N TYR A 142 4.87 -10.49 -19.34
CA TYR A 142 3.53 -10.95 -19.74
C TYR A 142 3.49 -11.26 -21.22
N GLN A 143 2.63 -12.23 -21.56
CA GLN A 143 2.36 -12.64 -22.93
C GLN A 143 0.95 -12.20 -23.30
N GLN A 144 0.84 -11.51 -24.43
CA GLN A 144 -0.43 -11.06 -24.98
C GLN A 144 -0.71 -11.81 -26.28
N SER A 145 -1.92 -12.38 -26.42
CA SER A 145 -2.35 -12.97 -27.69
C SER A 145 -2.75 -11.88 -28.68
N LEU A 146 -2.20 -11.96 -29.90
CA LEU A 146 -2.53 -11.02 -30.98
C LEU A 146 -3.84 -11.40 -31.70
N LYS A 147 -4.20 -12.68 -31.71
CA LYS A 147 -5.44 -13.19 -32.33
C LYS A 147 -6.61 -13.20 -31.34
N HIS A 148 -6.31 -13.38 -30.05
CA HIS A 148 -7.31 -13.51 -28.99
C HIS A 148 -6.94 -12.67 -27.75
N PRO A 149 -6.85 -11.33 -27.87
CA PRO A 149 -6.42 -10.46 -26.77
C PRO A 149 -7.28 -10.55 -25.49
N ASN A 150 -8.50 -11.10 -25.58
CA ASN A 150 -9.42 -11.24 -24.45
C ASN A 150 -9.34 -12.59 -23.72
N TYR A 151 -8.47 -13.52 -24.14
CA TYR A 151 -8.40 -14.89 -23.57
C TYR A 151 -7.51 -15.02 -22.33
N GLY A 152 -7.06 -13.89 -21.78
CA GLY A 152 -6.17 -13.83 -20.64
C GLY A 152 -4.72 -13.62 -21.04
N GLU A 153 -3.98 -12.95 -20.15
CA GLU A 153 -2.59 -12.58 -20.34
C GLU A 153 -1.78 -13.25 -19.23
N PRO A 154 -1.19 -14.44 -19.46
CA PRO A 154 -0.33 -15.04 -18.46
C PRO A 154 0.84 -14.11 -18.18
N TYR A 155 1.14 -13.92 -16.90
CA TYR A 155 2.20 -13.04 -16.45
C TYR A 155 3.00 -13.66 -15.32
N LEU A 156 4.23 -13.19 -15.18
CA LEU A 156 5.13 -13.47 -14.07
C LEU A 156 5.63 -12.13 -13.55
N ALA A 157 5.49 -11.87 -12.25
CA ALA A 157 5.98 -10.65 -11.62
C ALA A 157 6.99 -10.97 -10.52
N LEU A 158 8.12 -10.27 -10.58
CA LEU A 158 9.10 -10.23 -9.50
C LEU A 158 8.97 -8.88 -8.81
N ASN A 159 8.72 -8.86 -7.51
CA ASN A 159 8.64 -7.62 -6.75
C ASN A 159 9.58 -7.67 -5.54
N TRP A 160 10.29 -6.57 -5.32
CA TRP A 160 11.11 -6.32 -4.17
C TRP A 160 10.60 -5.08 -3.45
N TRP A 161 10.19 -5.28 -2.19
CA TRP A 161 9.69 -4.23 -1.31
C TRP A 161 10.75 -3.89 -0.27
N HIS A 162 11.02 -2.60 -0.12
CA HIS A 162 11.97 -2.06 0.83
C HIS A 162 11.29 -0.97 1.69
N HIS A 163 11.40 -1.12 3.01
CA HIS A 163 10.83 -0.20 3.99
C HIS A 163 11.92 0.70 4.58
N THR A 164 11.86 2.00 4.28
CA THR A 164 12.77 2.99 4.84
C THR A 164 12.19 3.47 6.17
N ASN A 165 12.77 2.94 7.26
CA ASN A 165 12.48 3.14 8.69
C ASN A 165 11.59 2.07 9.34
N GLN A 166 12.20 1.30 10.24
CA GLN A 166 11.51 0.34 11.10
C GLN A 166 10.60 1.10 12.07
N THR A 167 9.33 0.72 12.13
CA THR A 167 8.39 1.18 13.15
C THR A 167 8.82 0.59 14.50
N SER A 168 9.43 1.38 15.36
CA SER A 168 9.67 1.01 16.76
C SER A 168 8.58 1.64 17.62
N VAL A 169 7.95 0.84 18.49
CA VAL A 169 7.01 1.32 19.51
C VAL A 169 7.82 1.41 20.80
N VAL A 170 7.95 2.61 21.37
CA VAL A 170 8.52 2.78 22.70
C VAL A 170 7.36 3.09 23.63
N THR A 171 7.12 2.17 24.56
CA THR A 171 6.28 2.36 25.74
C THR A 171 7.25 2.70 26.89
N ASP A 172 6.88 3.61 27.78
CA ASP A 172 7.79 4.26 28.75
C ASP A 172 8.61 3.35 29.68
N GLU A 173 8.41 2.02 29.68
CA GLU A 173 9.26 1.10 30.46
C GLU A 173 9.88 -0.07 29.69
N LYS A 174 9.52 -0.32 28.43
CA LYS A 174 10.17 -1.36 27.60
C LYS A 174 10.09 -0.99 26.12
N ALA A 175 11.26 -0.87 25.48
CA ALA A 175 11.36 -0.73 24.03
C ALA A 175 10.91 -2.04 23.37
N ILE A 176 9.64 -2.12 22.95
CA ILE A 176 9.15 -3.25 22.17
C ILE A 176 9.46 -2.99 20.70
N SER A 177 10.60 -3.52 20.25
CA SER A 177 10.96 -3.52 18.83
C SER A 177 10.05 -4.49 18.07
N ILE A 178 8.95 -3.98 17.51
CA ILE A 178 8.19 -4.72 16.49
C ILE A 178 9.06 -4.76 15.24
N LYS A 179 9.79 -5.86 15.07
CA LYS A 179 10.66 -6.10 13.92
C LYS A 179 9.79 -6.32 12.67
N GLY A 180 9.28 -5.24 12.10
CA GLY A 180 8.62 -5.27 10.79
C GLY A 180 9.57 -5.82 9.72
N ILE A 181 9.02 -6.58 8.77
CA ILE A 181 9.77 -7.20 7.67
C ILE A 181 10.50 -6.10 6.88
N LYS A 182 11.82 -6.03 7.08
CA LYS A 182 12.69 -4.97 6.53
C LYS A 182 12.73 -5.00 5.00
N ASP A 183 12.75 -6.20 4.44
CA ASP A 183 12.74 -6.47 3.01
C ASP A 183 11.84 -7.67 2.73
N LEU A 184 10.90 -7.53 1.78
CA LEU A 184 10.05 -8.62 1.33
C LEU A 184 10.29 -8.84 -0.16
N LYS A 185 10.49 -10.10 -0.56
CA LYS A 185 10.57 -10.52 -1.96
C LYS A 185 9.40 -11.46 -2.23
N ASN A 186 8.63 -11.17 -3.26
CA ASN A 186 7.54 -12.02 -3.71
C ASN A 186 7.63 -12.26 -5.22
N ILE A 187 7.21 -13.45 -5.62
CA ILE A 187 7.08 -13.90 -7.00
C ILE A 187 5.62 -14.31 -7.16
N GLU A 188 4.94 -13.73 -8.14
CA GLU A 188 3.51 -13.95 -8.42
C GLU A 188 3.28 -14.26 -9.91
#